data_AF-A0A068WEX4-F1
#
_entry.id   AF-A0A068WEX4-F1
#
_cell.length_a   1.000
_cell.length_b   1.000
_cell.length_c   1.000
_cell.angle_alpha   90.00
_cell.angle_beta   90.00
_cell.angle_gamma   90.00
#
_symmetry.space_group_name_H-M   'P 1'
#
loop_
_entity.id
_entity.type
_entity.pdbx_description
1 polymer ?
#
loop_
_entity_poly.entity_id
_entity_poly.type
_entity_poly.pdbx_seq_one_letter_code
_entity_poly.pdbx_strand_id
1 'polypeptide(L)'
;MLLQTDCLVGPTGPALGVALLLCCETGREVETVMQAGSLRHFSLRGGGTSLVQLQDIFHDTSEVHRLRILRDMRLFLAVPYPEDDRFSSNQQWWQQELGAVCEKPQLRVFKPLKFSHEGSLACVAFLQPEGALTTPGDSIVLRSTRMGLLVSHFASDVPLSRAVFAVERLNLSS
;
A
#
# COMPACT_ATOMS: atom_id res chain seq x y z
N MET A 1 -4.80 18.02 -13.43
CA MET A 1 -5.65 17.52 -12.31
C MET A 1 -4.74 17.37 -11.12
N LEU A 2 -4.95 18.12 -10.04
CA LEU A 2 -4.14 18.00 -8.82
C LEU A 2 -4.79 16.94 -7.94
N LEU A 3 -4.07 15.86 -7.63
CA LEU A 3 -4.51 14.90 -6.61
C LEU A 3 -4.49 15.61 -5.25
N GLN A 4 -5.66 15.86 -4.66
CA GLN A 4 -5.75 16.33 -3.27
C GLN A 4 -5.54 15.17 -2.30
N THR A 5 -4.28 14.81 -2.07
CA THR A 5 -3.91 13.73 -1.14
C THR A 5 -3.87 14.15 0.31
N ASP A 6 -4.00 15.43 0.61
CA ASP A 6 -4.08 15.97 1.99
C ASP A 6 -5.24 15.37 2.79
N CYS A 7 -6.31 14.92 2.12
CA CYS A 7 -7.45 14.24 2.75
C CYS A 7 -7.15 12.78 3.13
N LEU A 8 -6.08 12.19 2.57
CA LEU A 8 -5.63 10.83 2.87
C LEU A 8 -4.43 10.84 3.81
N VAL A 9 -3.42 11.64 3.50
CA VAL A 9 -2.17 11.73 4.24
C VAL A 9 -2.04 13.16 4.80
N GLY A 10 -2.11 13.28 6.12
CA GLY A 10 -2.12 14.55 6.84
C GLY A 10 -2.57 14.35 8.29
N PRO A 11 -2.59 15.41 9.13
CA PRO A 11 -2.89 15.29 10.57
C PRO A 11 -4.23 14.63 10.90
N THR A 12 -5.20 14.72 9.98
CA THR A 12 -6.54 14.13 10.10
C THR A 12 -6.81 13.03 9.07
N GLY A 13 -5.84 12.75 8.20
CA GLY A 13 -5.93 11.76 7.14
C GLY A 13 -5.81 10.33 7.70
N PRO A 14 -6.59 9.35 7.20
CA PRO A 14 -6.54 7.99 7.72
C PRO A 14 -5.33 7.17 7.23
N ALA A 15 -4.62 7.61 6.18
CA ALA A 15 -3.48 6.88 5.63
C ALA A 15 -2.16 7.31 6.28
N LEU A 16 -1.31 6.33 6.59
CA LEU A 16 0.06 6.55 7.02
C LEU A 16 0.95 7.03 5.88
N GLY A 17 0.63 6.64 4.64
CA GLY A 17 1.40 7.03 3.47
C GLY A 17 0.70 6.73 2.16
N VAL A 18 1.14 7.39 1.10
CA VAL A 18 0.60 7.26 -0.25
C VAL A 18 1.72 7.32 -1.28
N ALA A 19 1.59 6.56 -2.36
CA ALA A 19 2.43 6.66 -3.54
C ALA A 19 1.59 6.56 -4.82
N LEU A 20 1.89 7.38 -5.82
CA LEU A 20 1.32 7.29 -7.16
C LEU A 20 2.42 6.92 -8.15
N LEU A 21 2.26 5.76 -8.78
CA LEU A 21 3.16 5.23 -9.80
C LEU A 21 2.56 5.44 -11.18
N LEU A 22 3.30 6.03 -12.10
CA LEU A 22 2.87 6.13 -13.50
C LEU A 22 3.05 4.80 -14.22
N CYS A 23 2.08 4.51 -15.06
CA CYS A 23 2.10 3.39 -15.98
C CYS A 23 2.71 3.88 -17.30
N CYS A 24 4.02 3.79 -17.48
CA CYS A 24 4.62 4.06 -18.80
C CYS A 24 4.22 2.96 -19.79
N GLU A 25 3.91 3.34 -21.04
CA GLU A 25 3.42 2.44 -22.11
C GLU A 25 4.35 1.25 -22.40
N THR A 26 5.63 1.37 -22.05
CA THR A 26 6.64 0.31 -22.26
C THR A 26 6.75 -0.67 -21.08
N GLY A 27 6.12 -0.39 -19.94
CA GLY A 27 6.14 -1.23 -18.72
C GLY A 27 7.52 -1.42 -18.07
N ARG A 28 8.57 -0.80 -18.62
CA ARG A 28 9.98 -1.01 -18.21
C ARG A 28 10.50 0.01 -17.21
N GLU A 29 9.90 1.19 -17.17
CA GLU A 29 10.28 2.24 -16.22
C GLU A 29 9.09 2.58 -15.32
N VAL A 30 9.34 2.54 -14.01
CA VAL A 30 8.40 3.03 -13.00
C VAL A 30 8.80 4.47 -12.69
N GLU A 31 8.00 5.42 -13.14
CA GLU A 31 8.09 6.81 -12.73
C GLU A 31 7.15 7.03 -11.54
N THR A 32 7.66 7.67 -10.48
CA THR A 32 6.87 7.96 -9.29
C THR A 32 6.53 9.44 -9.28
N VAL A 33 5.24 9.75 -9.35
CA VAL A 33 4.76 11.15 -9.43
C VAL A 33 4.61 11.77 -8.05
N MET A 34 4.29 10.96 -7.06
CA MET A 34 4.01 11.46 -5.72
C MET A 34 4.27 10.37 -4.70
N GLN A 35 4.90 10.75 -3.59
CA GLN A 35 5.12 9.91 -2.43
C GLN A 35 4.99 10.76 -1.16
N ALA A 36 4.29 10.24 -0.16
CA ALA A 36 4.18 10.92 1.13
C ALA A 36 4.02 9.92 2.28
N GLY A 37 4.31 10.40 3.50
CA GLY A 37 4.20 9.64 4.73
C GLY A 37 5.10 8.39 4.73
N SER A 38 4.57 7.27 5.21
CA SER A 38 5.28 5.99 5.28
C SER A 38 5.74 5.45 3.91
N LEU A 39 5.18 5.95 2.80
CA LEU A 39 5.53 5.53 1.45
C LEU A 39 6.48 6.51 0.74
N ARG A 40 7.10 7.46 1.45
CA ARG A 40 8.03 8.48 0.90
C ARG A 40 9.23 7.92 0.11
N HIS A 41 9.62 6.67 0.36
CA HIS A 41 10.71 5.98 -0.35
C HIS A 41 10.23 4.68 -1.01
N PHE A 42 8.91 4.53 -1.20
CA PHE A 42 8.34 3.35 -1.81
C PHE A 42 8.89 3.15 -3.22
N SER A 43 9.33 1.93 -3.54
CA SER A 43 9.89 1.63 -4.85
C SER A 43 9.66 0.18 -5.19
N LEU A 44 9.35 -0.07 -6.46
CA LEU A 44 9.24 -1.41 -7.02
C LEU A 44 10.57 -1.92 -7.60
N ARG A 45 11.64 -1.10 -7.58
CA ARG A 45 12.96 -1.46 -8.12
C ARG A 45 13.74 -2.45 -7.22
N GLY A 46 13.34 -2.57 -5.95
CA GLY A 46 14.01 -3.41 -4.94
C GLY A 46 13.69 -4.91 -5.00
N GLY A 47 12.99 -5.38 -6.05
CA GLY A 47 12.45 -6.73 -6.14
C GLY A 47 11.03 -6.86 -5.57
N GLY A 48 10.45 -8.05 -5.62
CA GLY A 48 9.05 -8.31 -5.22
C GLY A 48 8.07 -8.20 -6.38
N THR A 49 6.87 -7.69 -6.12
CA THR A 49 5.83 -7.53 -7.14
C THR A 49 6.12 -6.35 -8.06
N SER A 50 6.19 -6.61 -9.37
CA SER A 50 6.49 -5.58 -10.37
C SER A 50 5.28 -4.71 -10.72
N LEU A 51 5.51 -3.55 -11.36
CA LEU A 51 4.43 -2.68 -11.82
C LEU A 51 3.49 -3.40 -12.81
N VAL A 52 4.04 -4.19 -13.73
CA VAL A 52 3.26 -4.97 -14.71
C VAL A 52 2.33 -5.94 -13.99
N GLN A 53 2.83 -6.67 -12.99
CA GLN A 53 2.00 -7.57 -12.19
C GLN A 53 0.89 -6.82 -11.43
N LEU A 54 1.17 -5.60 -10.94
CA LEU A 54 0.15 -4.79 -10.29
C LEU A 54 -0.88 -4.23 -11.28
N GLN A 55 -0.49 -3.95 -12.52
CA GLN A 55 -1.42 -3.51 -13.58
C GLN A 55 -2.33 -4.65 -14.04
N ASP A 56 -1.79 -5.86 -14.17
CA ASP A 56 -2.54 -7.06 -14.60
C ASP A 56 -3.71 -7.39 -13.66
N ILE A 57 -3.61 -7.02 -12.39
CA ILE A 57 -4.69 -7.11 -11.39
C ILE A 57 -5.94 -6.37 -11.87
N PHE A 58 -5.77 -5.21 -12.52
CA PHE A 58 -6.85 -4.31 -12.91
C PHE A 58 -7.19 -4.35 -14.40
N HIS A 59 -6.46 -5.14 -15.20
CA HIS A 59 -6.71 -5.24 -16.64
C HIS A 59 -8.02 -5.97 -16.98
N ASP A 60 -8.42 -6.95 -16.16
CA ASP A 60 -9.65 -7.71 -16.30
C ASP A 60 -10.51 -7.49 -15.05
N THR A 61 -11.75 -7.05 -15.27
CA THR A 61 -12.72 -6.78 -14.21
C THR A 61 -13.71 -7.91 -13.98
N SER A 62 -13.58 -9.02 -14.72
CA SER A 62 -14.42 -10.21 -14.58
C SER A 62 -14.35 -10.79 -13.16
N GLU A 63 -15.49 -11.29 -12.69
CA GLU A 63 -15.59 -11.87 -11.34
C GLU A 63 -14.64 -13.07 -11.17
N VAL A 64 -14.51 -13.90 -12.21
CA VAL A 64 -13.61 -15.07 -12.20
C VAL A 64 -12.16 -14.64 -12.01
N HIS A 65 -11.70 -13.60 -12.72
CA HIS A 65 -10.35 -13.08 -12.55
C HIS A 65 -10.14 -12.51 -11.15
N ARG A 66 -11.07 -11.67 -10.68
CA ARG A 66 -11.01 -11.09 -9.33
C ARG A 66 -10.96 -12.16 -8.25
N LEU A 67 -11.77 -13.21 -8.34
CA LEU A 67 -11.73 -14.33 -7.40
C LEU A 67 -10.39 -15.07 -7.41
N ARG A 68 -9.76 -15.25 -8.58
CA ARG A 68 -8.41 -15.84 -8.67
C ARG A 68 -7.38 -14.96 -7.98
N ILE A 69 -7.41 -13.64 -8.19
CA ILE A 69 -6.53 -12.69 -7.48
C ILE A 69 -6.72 -12.82 -5.97
N LEU A 70 -7.96 -12.81 -5.49
CA LEU A 70 -8.28 -12.92 -4.06
C LEU A 70 -7.86 -14.26 -3.46
N ARG A 71 -7.83 -15.35 -4.23
CA ARG A 71 -7.43 -16.67 -3.73
C ARG A 71 -5.91 -16.88 -3.78
N ASP A 72 -5.32 -16.62 -4.93
CA ASP A 72 -3.99 -17.16 -5.26
C ASP A 72 -2.88 -16.13 -5.07
N MET A 73 -3.18 -14.84 -5.27
CA MET A 73 -2.13 -13.81 -5.29
C MET A 73 -1.58 -13.48 -3.89
N ARG A 74 -0.29 -13.15 -3.86
CA ARG A 74 0.45 -12.54 -2.75
C ARG A 74 1.30 -11.41 -3.31
N LEU A 75 1.17 -10.23 -2.73
CA LEU A 75 1.95 -9.06 -3.15
C LEU A 75 3.16 -8.91 -2.25
N PHE A 76 4.34 -8.80 -2.83
CA PHE A 76 5.60 -8.61 -2.11
C PHE A 76 6.03 -7.17 -2.31
N LEU A 77 5.80 -6.32 -1.31
CA LEU A 77 5.98 -4.87 -1.42
C LEU A 77 6.85 -4.33 -0.29
N ALA A 78 7.74 -3.40 -0.62
CA ALA A 78 8.65 -2.74 0.30
C ALA A 78 7.93 -1.61 1.05
N VAL A 79 7.02 -1.97 1.96
CA VAL A 79 6.27 -1.03 2.82
C VAL A 79 6.87 -1.13 4.23
N PRO A 80 7.19 -0.02 4.92
CA PRO A 80 7.72 -0.10 6.28
C PRO A 80 6.68 -0.69 7.25
N TYR A 81 7.14 -1.32 8.33
CA TYR A 81 6.26 -1.66 9.44
C TYR A 81 5.80 -0.37 10.14
N PRO A 82 4.52 -0.22 10.52
CA PRO A 82 4.11 0.78 11.48
C PRO A 82 4.87 0.47 12.77
N GLU A 83 5.58 1.44 13.32
CA GLU A 83 6.43 1.24 14.49
C GLU A 83 5.63 0.54 15.60
N ASP A 84 6.16 -0.59 16.07
CA ASP A 84 5.54 -1.40 17.11
C ASP A 84 5.68 -0.64 18.43
N ASP A 85 4.61 0.03 18.85
CA ASP A 85 4.54 0.82 20.08
C ASP A 85 4.44 -0.07 21.34
N ARG A 86 5.25 -1.14 21.40
CA ARG A 86 5.31 -2.09 22.52
C ARG A 86 6.74 -2.32 23.00
N PHE A 87 7.20 -1.33 23.77
CA PHE A 87 8.14 -1.41 24.90
C PHE A 87 9.29 -2.44 24.84
N SER A 88 10.51 -1.91 24.76
CA SER A 88 11.60 -2.40 25.60
C SER A 88 12.10 -1.25 26.47
N SER A 89 11.78 -1.37 27.76
CA SER A 89 12.44 -0.65 28.83
C SER A 89 13.96 -0.73 28.70
N ASN A 90 14.61 0.42 28.93
CA ASN A 90 16.03 0.62 29.16
C ASN A 90 16.94 0.69 27.92
N GLN A 91 17.37 1.93 27.67
CA GLN A 91 18.63 2.33 27.03
C GLN A 91 18.72 2.16 25.51
N GLN A 92 18.03 3.02 24.76
CA GLN A 92 18.55 3.61 23.50
C GLN A 92 17.66 4.75 22.91
N TRP A 93 16.68 5.23 23.66
CA TRP A 93 15.68 6.23 23.21
C TRP A 93 16.18 7.68 23.02
N TRP A 94 17.48 7.96 23.11
CA TRP A 94 18.02 9.31 22.92
C TRP A 94 19.01 9.42 21.74
N GLN A 95 19.00 8.47 20.80
CA GLN A 95 19.77 8.55 19.55
C GLN A 95 18.96 8.25 18.27
N GLN A 96 17.64 8.06 18.37
CA GLN A 96 16.74 8.06 17.20
C GLN A 96 16.05 9.42 16.99
N GLU A 97 16.68 10.49 17.49
CA GLU A 97 16.42 11.83 16.99
C GLU A 97 16.73 11.88 15.49
N LEU A 98 15.72 12.25 14.68
CA LEU A 98 15.91 12.94 13.40
C LEU A 98 16.88 12.27 12.41
N GLY A 99 16.47 11.17 11.77
CA GLY A 99 17.09 10.78 10.49
C GLY A 99 17.51 9.32 10.30
N ALA A 100 17.03 8.37 11.09
CA ALA A 100 17.13 6.96 10.71
C ALA A 100 16.12 6.65 9.59
N VAL A 101 16.43 7.14 8.39
CA VAL A 101 15.77 6.79 7.15
C VAL A 101 15.88 5.28 7.00
N CYS A 102 14.75 4.56 7.00
CA CYS A 102 14.74 3.18 6.55
C CYS A 102 15.05 3.20 5.04
N GLU A 103 16.35 3.19 4.69
CA GLU A 103 16.82 3.40 3.31
C GLU A 103 16.34 2.29 2.36
N LYS A 104 15.96 1.12 2.91
CA LYS A 104 15.36 0.00 2.18
C LYS A 104 14.35 -0.74 3.07
N PRO A 105 13.05 -0.40 3.02
CA PRO A 105 12.04 -1.18 3.72
C PRO A 105 12.07 -2.64 3.26
N GLN A 106 11.99 -3.58 4.20
CA GLN A 106 11.96 -5.01 3.88
C GLN A 106 10.72 -5.35 3.05
N LEU A 107 10.84 -6.35 2.17
CA LEU A 107 9.68 -6.85 1.42
C LEU A 107 8.72 -7.54 2.39
N ARG A 108 7.48 -7.07 2.39
CA ARG A 108 6.38 -7.64 3.18
C ARG A 108 5.36 -8.28 2.27
N VAL A 109 4.70 -9.32 2.77
CA VAL A 109 3.67 -10.04 2.04
C VAL A 109 2.31 -9.47 2.37
N PHE A 110 1.61 -9.01 1.34
CA PHE A 110 0.23 -8.54 1.43
C PHE A 110 -0.71 -9.51 0.72
N LYS A 111 -1.78 -9.89 1.42
CA LYS A 111 -2.85 -10.74 0.89
C LYS A 111 -4.01 -9.89 0.41
N PRO A 112 -4.41 -9.98 -0.87
CA PRO A 112 -5.67 -9.41 -1.33
C PRO A 112 -6.86 -10.03 -0.58
N LEU A 113 -7.73 -9.19 -0.02
CA LEU A 113 -8.93 -9.63 0.71
C LEU A 113 -10.22 -9.35 -0.04
N LYS A 114 -10.33 -8.18 -0.67
CA LYS A 114 -11.54 -7.83 -1.42
C LYS A 114 -11.26 -6.78 -2.48
N PHE A 115 -12.05 -6.86 -3.55
CA PHE A 115 -12.31 -5.72 -4.42
C PHE A 115 -13.51 -4.93 -3.89
N SER A 116 -13.43 -3.62 -3.96
CA SER A 116 -14.58 -2.75 -3.76
C SER A 116 -15.44 -2.69 -5.02
N HIS A 117 -16.61 -2.04 -4.89
CA HIS A 117 -17.48 -1.78 -6.03
C HIS A 117 -16.79 -0.89 -7.08
N GLU A 118 -16.10 0.16 -6.63
CA GLU A 118 -15.35 1.09 -7.50
C GLU A 118 -14.01 0.52 -8.00
N GLY A 119 -13.74 -0.78 -7.78
CA GLY A 119 -12.60 -1.49 -8.35
C GLY A 119 -11.27 -1.34 -7.59
N SER A 120 -11.26 -0.75 -6.39
CA SER A 120 -10.09 -0.71 -5.52
C SER A 120 -9.83 -2.09 -4.89
N LEU A 121 -8.57 -2.49 -4.77
CA LEU A 121 -8.17 -3.74 -4.14
C LEU A 121 -7.61 -3.48 -2.74
N ALA A 122 -8.25 -4.03 -1.72
CA ALA A 122 -7.77 -3.98 -0.35
C ALA A 122 -6.95 -5.22 -0.01
N CYS A 123 -5.75 -5.03 0.52
CA CYS A 123 -4.84 -6.09 0.94
C CYS A 123 -4.39 -5.88 2.40
N VAL A 124 -4.12 -6.97 3.12
CA VAL A 124 -3.59 -6.92 4.49
C VAL A 124 -2.21 -7.56 4.57
N ALA A 125 -1.33 -7.02 5.39
CA ALA A 125 -0.03 -7.64 5.63
C ALA A 125 -0.16 -8.89 6.49
N PHE A 126 0.69 -9.88 6.20
CA PHE A 126 1.00 -10.94 7.15
C PHE A 126 2.19 -10.52 8.02
N LEU A 127 2.01 -10.60 9.34
CA LEU A 127 3.08 -10.30 10.32
C LEU A 127 4.02 -11.51 10.54
N GLN A 128 3.61 -12.72 10.15
CA GLN A 128 4.36 -13.97 10.31
C GLN A 128 4.09 -14.95 9.15
N PRO A 129 4.92 -15.99 8.96
CA PRO A 129 4.70 -17.02 7.95
C PRO A 129 3.30 -17.67 8.05
N GLU A 130 2.76 -18.09 6.90
CA GLU A 130 1.42 -18.67 6.77
C GLU A 130 1.20 -19.83 7.77
N GLY A 131 0.11 -19.75 8.55
CA GLY A 131 -0.30 -20.80 9.51
C GLY A 131 -0.29 -20.39 10.98
N ALA A 132 0.32 -19.25 11.33
CA ALA A 132 0.18 -18.67 12.67
C ALA A 132 -1.16 -17.91 12.81
N LEU A 133 -1.82 -18.02 13.97
CA LEU A 133 -2.96 -17.17 14.34
C LEU A 133 -2.46 -15.73 14.52
N THR A 134 -2.36 -14.97 13.44
CA THR A 134 -1.88 -13.59 13.49
C THR A 134 -3.06 -12.62 13.56
N THR A 135 -2.94 -11.61 14.42
CA THR A 135 -3.69 -10.36 14.28
C THR A 135 -3.47 -9.80 12.87
N PRO A 136 -4.51 -9.27 12.19
CA PRO A 136 -4.34 -8.61 10.90
C PRO A 136 -3.27 -7.51 11.03
N GLY A 137 -2.30 -7.52 10.12
CA GLY A 137 -1.36 -6.42 10.00
C GLY A 137 -2.05 -5.15 9.50
N ASP A 138 -1.25 -4.12 9.29
CA ASP A 138 -1.64 -2.96 8.49
C ASP A 138 -2.17 -3.37 7.10
N SER A 139 -2.77 -2.40 6.41
CA SER A 139 -3.38 -2.63 5.12
C SER A 139 -2.84 -1.71 4.05
N ILE A 140 -2.89 -2.19 2.81
CA ILE A 140 -2.71 -1.37 1.64
C ILE A 140 -3.97 -1.41 0.79
N VAL A 141 -4.29 -0.28 0.17
CA VAL A 141 -5.33 -0.18 -0.84
C VAL A 141 -4.66 0.22 -2.15
N LEU A 142 -4.90 -0.59 -3.18
CA LEU A 142 -4.45 -0.36 -4.54
C LEU A 142 -5.62 0.13 -5.38
N ARG A 143 -5.44 1.20 -6.15
CA ARG A 143 -6.45 1.73 -7.06
C ARG A 143 -5.80 2.12 -8.38
N SER A 144 -6.31 1.56 -9.48
CA SER A 144 -5.97 2.03 -10.82
C SER A 144 -6.66 3.38 -11.07
N THR A 145 -5.93 4.30 -11.70
CA THR A 145 -6.37 5.66 -12.04
C THR A 145 -5.94 5.96 -13.48
N ARG A 146 -6.49 7.00 -14.11
CA ARG A 146 -6.03 7.43 -15.45
C ARG A 146 -4.53 7.77 -15.53
N MET A 147 -3.93 8.19 -14.42
CA MET A 147 -2.50 8.53 -14.37
C MET A 147 -1.64 7.30 -14.11
N GLY A 148 -2.17 6.32 -13.39
CA GLY A 148 -1.45 5.09 -13.07
C GLY A 148 -1.97 4.45 -11.79
N LEU A 149 -1.10 3.79 -11.04
CA LEU A 149 -1.48 3.03 -9.85
C LEU A 149 -1.26 3.83 -8.57
N LEU A 150 -2.34 4.06 -7.84
CA LEU A 150 -2.29 4.61 -6.49
C LEU A 150 -2.13 3.47 -5.47
N VAL A 151 -1.16 3.63 -4.59
CA VAL A 151 -0.90 2.76 -3.43
C VAL A 151 -1.08 3.58 -2.17
N SER A 152 -1.96 3.15 -1.27
CA SER A 152 -2.20 3.83 0.02
C SER A 152 -2.00 2.85 1.16
N HIS A 153 -1.24 3.25 2.17
CA HIS A 153 -0.90 2.45 3.35
C HIS A 153 -1.63 2.96 4.58
N PHE A 154 -2.24 2.05 5.35
CA PHE A 154 -3.08 2.35 6.51
C PHE A 154 -2.67 1.48 7.69
N ALA A 155 -2.65 2.07 8.89
CA ALA A 155 -2.43 1.32 10.13
C ALA A 155 -3.48 0.22 10.35
N SER A 156 -3.14 -0.75 11.18
CA SER A 156 -3.98 -1.93 11.48
C SER A 156 -5.26 -1.61 12.24
N ASP A 157 -5.31 -0.46 12.92
CA ASP A 157 -6.49 0.05 13.64
C ASP A 157 -7.50 0.76 12.72
N VAL A 158 -7.14 1.03 11.46
CA VAL A 158 -8.04 1.61 10.47
C VAL A 158 -8.90 0.51 9.83
N PRO A 159 -10.23 0.54 9.97
CA PRO A 159 -11.09 -0.46 9.33
C PRO A 159 -10.95 -0.45 7.81
N LEU A 160 -10.85 -1.63 7.18
CA LEU A 160 -10.70 -1.76 5.72
C LEU A 160 -11.79 -1.05 4.92
N SER A 161 -13.03 -1.01 5.44
CA SER A 161 -14.13 -0.25 4.81
C SER A 161 -13.83 1.25 4.77
N ARG A 162 -13.26 1.80 5.85
CA ARG A 162 -12.88 3.21 5.96
C ARG A 162 -11.65 3.51 5.11
N ALA A 163 -10.66 2.62 5.08
CA ALA A 163 -9.48 2.74 4.23
C ALA A 163 -9.86 2.79 2.74
N VAL A 164 -10.67 1.84 2.28
CA VAL A 164 -11.20 1.82 0.90
C VAL A 164 -11.98 3.09 0.61
N PHE A 165 -12.95 3.45 1.45
CA PHE A 165 -13.76 4.65 1.25
C PHE A 165 -12.92 5.93 1.13
N ALA A 166 -11.85 6.06 1.94
CA ALA A 166 -10.96 7.21 1.86
C ALA A 166 -10.23 7.30 0.52
N VAL A 167 -9.77 6.17 -0.02
CA VAL A 167 -9.12 6.11 -1.34
C VAL A 167 -10.09 6.44 -2.47
N GLU A 168 -11.32 5.93 -2.40
CA GLU A 168 -12.31 6.10 -3.47
C GLU A 168 -12.91 7.50 -3.51
N ARG A 169 -12.87 8.21 -2.38
CA ARG A 169 -13.26 9.62 -2.31
C ARG A 169 -12.25 10.58 -2.90
N LEU A 170 -11.01 10.14 -3.13
CA LEU A 170 -10.16 10.90 -4.03
C LEU A 170 -10.84 10.89 -5.38
N ASN A 171 -11.23 12.08 -5.84
CA ASN A 171 -11.93 12.27 -7.11
C ASN A 171 -10.93 12.11 -8.28
N LEU A 172 -10.33 10.93 -8.35
CA LEU A 172 -9.42 10.47 -9.38
C LEU A 172 -10.32 10.04 -10.51
N SER A 173 -10.52 10.90 -11.50
CA SER A 173 -11.33 10.56 -12.66
C SER A 173 -10.90 9.18 -13.17
N SER A 174 -11.84 8.23 -13.16
CA SER A 174 -11.70 6.87 -13.67
C SER A 174 -11.50 6.87 -15.17
#